data_AF-A0A917PAD3-F1
#
_entry.id   AF-A0A917PAD3-F1
#
_cell.length_a   1.000
_cell.length_b   1.000
_cell.length_c   1.000
_cell.angle_alpha   90.00
_cell.angle_beta   90.00
_cell.angle_gamma   90.00
#
_symmetry.space_group_name_H-M   'P 1'
#
loop_
_entity.id
_entity.type
_entity.pdbx_description
1 polymer ?
#
loop_
_entity_poly.entity_id
_entity_poly.type
_entity_poly.pdbx_seq_one_letter_code
_entity_poly.pdbx_strand_id
1 'polypeptide(L)'
;MARESVLYSNEHRHGGSPSDSDFNRLYNLFNDSDDTIGEPSLSDIMTPLVYEQFAYGESEFEELSRVWALFGDPSLGTPIPWADVFGMSLAEAARAALVLHGWVVMNGGRLDRGLFDAPHMQEVFERVAPREQLIGLADYFTATVEQARALHSEATGVSKDKQRFAFNPFVARPLIDLGAAGVWAPQTMLVSRAIFPSNLYYVGIRRWGKPFADNLGDRVEQYVGRQLRLLGGDHVKGEIEYAKGQKSVDWFWVTDQAVVLVECKSARMTLGAKAADDSLGAVVARSIGKARAQIDRTAQFIRDRHPAFAHLPSDRPIVGMIVTAEPFYLGNAGILPEYGALGATASQVVSLRELEHFVMLEKDEAAGLLLSIVADPEKRTWALSSVMNDLHALPKNTILEQAWHQYDYIDARGPAVAPASLKTS
;
A
#
# COMPACT_ATOMS: atom_id res chain seq x y z
N MET A 1 21.68 -4.01 -1.66
CA MET A 1 22.80 -4.91 -2.07
C MET A 1 22.45 -5.91 -3.17
N ALA A 2 21.45 -6.79 -3.01
CA ALA A 2 21.10 -7.76 -4.07
C ALA A 2 20.71 -7.07 -5.40
N ARG A 3 19.92 -5.99 -5.32
CA ARG A 3 19.59 -5.10 -6.45
C ARG A 3 20.86 -4.66 -7.18
N GLU A 4 21.77 -4.01 -6.46
CA GLU A 4 23.05 -3.51 -7.00
C GLU A 4 23.87 -4.62 -7.67
N SER A 5 23.88 -5.81 -7.08
CA SER A 5 24.62 -6.95 -7.64
C SER A 5 24.03 -7.36 -8.99
N VAL A 6 22.70 -7.52 -9.10
CA VAL A 6 22.05 -7.88 -10.38
C VAL A 6 22.23 -6.78 -11.43
N LEU A 7 22.08 -5.51 -11.03
CA LEU A 7 22.13 -4.39 -11.96
C LEU A 7 23.55 -4.12 -12.50
N TYR A 8 24.58 -4.23 -11.66
CA TYR A 8 25.91 -3.73 -11.98
C TYR A 8 27.03 -4.77 -11.96
N SER A 9 26.78 -6.03 -11.53
CA SER A 9 27.83 -7.05 -11.62
C SER A 9 28.17 -7.34 -13.07
N ASN A 10 29.46 -7.46 -13.40
CA ASN A 10 29.91 -7.92 -14.70
C ASN A 10 30.42 -9.36 -14.65
N GLU A 11 30.49 -9.99 -15.82
CA GLU A 11 31.01 -11.34 -16.06
C GLU A 11 32.53 -11.47 -15.86
N HIS A 12 33.22 -10.40 -15.46
CA HIS A 12 34.67 -10.31 -15.36
C HIS A 12 35.19 -10.26 -13.90
N ARG A 13 34.41 -10.74 -12.93
CA ARG A 13 34.90 -10.85 -11.54
C ARG A 13 36.05 -11.84 -11.44
N HIS A 14 37.26 -11.32 -11.33
CA HIS A 14 38.45 -12.04 -10.92
C HIS A 14 38.59 -11.92 -9.40
N GLY A 15 38.35 -13.00 -8.65
CA GLY A 15 38.66 -13.02 -7.21
C GLY A 15 37.65 -13.76 -6.33
N GLY A 16 37.51 -15.08 -6.51
CA GLY A 16 36.88 -15.98 -5.53
C GLY A 16 35.44 -15.64 -5.09
N SER A 17 34.98 -16.36 -4.06
CA SER A 17 33.72 -16.04 -3.38
C SER A 17 33.94 -14.87 -2.41
N PRO A 18 33.05 -13.86 -2.36
CA PRO A 18 33.17 -12.76 -1.40
C PRO A 18 33.20 -13.28 0.03
N SER A 19 34.04 -12.68 0.87
CA SER A 19 34.06 -12.94 2.31
C SER A 19 32.99 -12.11 3.03
N ASP A 20 32.69 -12.45 4.29
CA ASP A 20 31.82 -11.63 5.14
C ASP A 20 32.33 -10.19 5.31
N SER A 21 33.66 -10.01 5.32
CA SER A 21 34.28 -8.68 5.36
C SER A 21 33.98 -7.86 4.10
N ASP A 22 33.91 -8.50 2.93
CA ASP A 22 33.55 -7.83 1.68
C ASP A 22 32.09 -7.39 1.70
N PHE A 23 31.19 -8.24 2.24
CA PHE A 23 29.79 -7.88 2.43
C PHE A 23 29.60 -6.73 3.42
N ASN A 24 30.27 -6.75 4.56
CA ASN A 24 30.22 -5.65 5.53
C ASN A 24 30.71 -4.33 4.92
N ARG A 25 31.80 -4.38 4.14
CA ARG A 25 32.30 -3.20 3.43
C ARG A 25 31.31 -2.68 2.40
N LEU A 26 30.71 -3.56 1.59
CA LEU A 26 29.70 -3.19 0.61
C LEU A 26 28.44 -2.62 1.27
N TYR A 27 28.03 -3.18 2.40
CA TYR A 27 26.90 -2.68 3.18
C TYR A 27 27.15 -1.26 3.69
N ASN A 28 28.32 -1.01 4.29
CA ASN A 28 28.68 0.33 4.75
C ASN A 28 28.76 1.32 3.58
N LEU A 29 29.43 0.96 2.48
CA LEU A 29 29.48 1.80 1.27
C LEU A 29 28.09 2.09 0.68
N PHE A 30 27.17 1.14 0.77
CA PHE A 30 25.79 1.34 0.32
C PHE A 30 25.04 2.31 1.25
N ASN A 31 25.21 2.19 2.57
CA ASN A 31 24.61 3.11 3.53
C ASN A 31 25.19 4.52 3.42
N ASP A 32 26.50 4.63 3.15
CA ASP A 32 27.25 5.89 2.99
C ASP A 32 27.08 6.50 1.59
N SER A 33 26.39 5.83 0.66
CA SER A 33 26.19 6.32 -0.71
C SER A 33 25.19 7.48 -0.83
N ASP A 34 24.54 7.85 0.28
CA ASP A 34 23.54 8.92 0.40
C ASP A 34 24.15 10.21 0.99
N ASP A 35 25.44 10.48 0.71
CA ASP A 35 26.05 11.78 0.98
C ASP A 35 25.38 12.82 0.08
N THR A 36 24.35 13.47 0.62
CA THR A 36 23.63 14.56 -0.05
C THR A 36 24.61 15.65 -0.47
N ILE A 37 24.46 16.16 -1.69
CA ILE A 37 25.29 17.28 -2.17
C ILE A 37 24.80 18.56 -1.48
N GLY A 38 25.43 18.94 -0.38
CA GLY A 38 25.09 20.13 0.42
C GLY A 38 24.60 19.80 1.82
N GLU A 39 24.05 20.80 2.53
CA GLU A 39 23.38 20.57 3.82
C GLU A 39 21.97 20.02 3.56
N PRO A 40 21.68 18.76 3.90
CA PRO A 40 20.36 18.17 3.66
C PRO A 40 19.30 18.82 4.55
N SER A 41 18.11 19.04 4.00
CA SER A 41 16.93 19.37 4.79
C SER A 41 16.48 18.15 5.62
N LEU A 42 15.66 18.38 6.65
CA LEU A 42 15.07 17.27 7.40
C LEU A 42 14.22 16.36 6.51
N SER A 43 13.55 16.91 5.50
CA SER A 43 12.75 16.15 4.53
C SER A 43 13.61 15.26 3.63
N ASP A 44 14.82 15.71 3.27
CA ASP A 44 15.78 14.95 2.45
C ASP A 44 16.28 13.67 3.14
N ILE A 45 16.29 13.68 4.48
CA ILE A 45 16.71 12.56 5.32
C ILE A 45 15.51 11.71 5.70
N MET A 46 14.46 12.32 6.25
CA MET A 46 13.37 11.57 6.87
C MET A 46 12.47 10.89 5.85
N THR A 47 12.15 11.56 4.74
CA THR A 47 11.21 11.01 3.75
C THR A 47 11.69 9.70 3.16
N PRO A 48 12.93 9.59 2.65
CA PRO A 48 13.39 8.32 2.08
C PRO A 48 13.51 7.22 3.12
N LEU A 49 13.96 7.55 4.34
CA LEU A 49 14.08 6.58 5.43
C LEU A 49 12.73 5.97 5.82
N VAL A 50 11.68 6.80 6.01
CA VAL A 50 10.36 6.26 6.39
C VAL A 50 9.75 5.41 5.27
N TYR A 51 9.93 5.80 4.00
CA TYR A 51 9.44 5.01 2.86
C TYR A 51 10.22 3.72 2.63
N GLU A 52 11.50 3.68 2.98
CA GLU A 52 12.31 2.45 2.95
C GLU A 52 11.93 1.50 4.10
N GLN A 53 11.78 2.02 5.33
CA GLN A 53 11.64 1.20 6.54
C GLN A 53 10.20 0.76 6.80
N PHE A 54 9.23 1.69 6.77
CA PHE A 54 7.89 1.41 7.30
C PHE A 54 7.10 0.45 6.42
N ALA A 55 7.42 0.38 5.13
CA ALA A 55 6.85 -0.61 4.23
C ALA A 55 7.13 -2.05 4.71
N TYR A 56 8.15 -2.32 5.55
CA TYR A 56 8.41 -3.67 6.07
C TYR A 56 7.56 -4.04 7.30
N GLY A 57 6.89 -3.08 7.94
CA GLY A 57 5.98 -3.32 9.06
C GLY A 57 4.53 -3.66 8.66
N GLU A 58 4.28 -3.88 7.38
CA GLU A 58 2.94 -4.07 6.83
C GLU A 58 2.39 -5.47 7.09
N SER A 59 1.13 -5.55 7.50
CA SER A 59 0.38 -6.79 7.69
C SER A 59 0.03 -7.43 6.34
N GLU A 60 0.50 -8.67 6.11
CA GLU A 60 0.18 -9.40 4.87
C GLU A 60 -1.32 -9.67 4.74
N PHE A 61 -2.01 -9.93 5.85
CA PHE A 61 -3.47 -10.11 5.88
C PHE A 61 -4.21 -8.87 5.36
N GLU A 62 -3.90 -7.67 5.87
CA GLU A 62 -4.57 -6.44 5.47
C GLU A 62 -4.27 -6.07 4.01
N GLU A 63 -3.00 -6.17 3.61
CA GLU A 63 -2.60 -5.83 2.25
C GLU A 63 -3.27 -6.75 1.22
N LEU A 64 -3.26 -8.07 1.46
CA LEU A 64 -3.94 -9.03 0.60
C LEU A 64 -5.45 -8.84 0.63
N SER A 65 -6.07 -8.68 1.80
CA SER A 65 -7.51 -8.42 1.88
C SER A 65 -7.91 -7.18 1.08
N ARG A 66 -7.09 -6.11 1.15
CA ARG A 66 -7.31 -4.88 0.38
C ARG A 66 -7.13 -5.08 -1.13
N VAL A 67 -6.30 -6.04 -1.57
CA VAL A 67 -6.20 -6.40 -2.99
C VAL A 67 -7.57 -6.76 -3.53
N TRP A 68 -8.29 -7.70 -2.89
CA TRP A 68 -9.64 -8.01 -3.34
C TRP A 68 -10.60 -6.86 -3.06
N ALA A 69 -10.62 -6.32 -1.83
CA ALA A 69 -11.61 -5.34 -1.41
C ALA A 69 -11.60 -4.08 -2.28
N LEU A 70 -10.43 -3.63 -2.75
CA LEU A 70 -10.28 -2.43 -3.58
C LEU A 70 -10.15 -2.74 -5.07
N PHE A 71 -9.42 -3.79 -5.46
CA PHE A 71 -9.14 -4.07 -6.88
C PHE A 71 -9.98 -5.21 -7.47
N GLY A 72 -10.52 -6.10 -6.65
CA GLY A 72 -11.32 -7.27 -7.07
C GLY A 72 -12.83 -7.07 -6.99
N ASP A 73 -13.33 -6.30 -6.01
CA ASP A 73 -14.76 -6.19 -5.72
C ASP A 73 -15.57 -5.49 -6.84
N PRO A 74 -16.41 -6.21 -7.61
CA PRO A 74 -17.17 -5.64 -8.71
C PRO A 74 -18.23 -4.61 -8.26
N SER A 75 -18.55 -4.57 -6.97
CA SER A 75 -19.55 -3.63 -6.44
C SER A 75 -19.01 -2.23 -6.15
N LEU A 76 -17.68 -2.01 -6.26
CA LEU A 76 -17.07 -0.68 -6.09
C LEU A 76 -17.00 0.16 -7.37
N GLY A 77 -17.24 -0.42 -8.53
CA GLY A 77 -17.13 0.28 -9.81
C GLY A 77 -16.95 -0.67 -10.98
N THR A 78 -16.47 -0.15 -12.11
CA THR A 78 -16.22 -0.98 -13.30
C THR A 78 -15.19 -2.07 -12.97
N PRO A 79 -15.49 -3.36 -13.19
CA PRO A 79 -14.53 -4.43 -12.94
C PRO A 79 -13.22 -4.23 -13.70
N ILE A 80 -12.09 -4.47 -13.03
CA ILE A 80 -10.75 -4.34 -13.65
C ILE A 80 -10.37 -5.69 -14.26
N PRO A 81 -10.02 -5.77 -15.55
CA PRO A 81 -9.81 -7.03 -16.26
C PRO A 81 -8.44 -7.65 -15.98
N TRP A 82 -8.18 -8.04 -14.72
CA TRP A 82 -6.88 -8.58 -14.29
C TRP A 82 -6.42 -9.84 -15.03
N ALA A 83 -7.35 -10.59 -15.61
CA ALA A 83 -7.03 -11.73 -16.49
C ALA A 83 -6.20 -11.31 -17.72
N ASP A 84 -6.32 -10.07 -18.20
CA ASP A 84 -5.51 -9.54 -19.30
C ASP A 84 -4.04 -9.33 -18.92
N VAL A 85 -3.72 -9.39 -17.62
CA VAL A 85 -2.36 -9.21 -17.09
C VAL A 85 -1.78 -10.53 -16.62
N PHE A 86 -2.53 -11.25 -15.79
CA PHE A 86 -2.04 -12.45 -15.10
C PHE A 86 -2.44 -13.76 -15.80
N GLY A 87 -3.32 -13.70 -16.80
CA GLY A 87 -3.93 -14.90 -17.40
C GLY A 87 -4.92 -15.62 -16.48
N MET A 88 -5.24 -15.02 -15.32
CA MET A 88 -6.14 -15.55 -14.29
C MET A 88 -6.82 -14.39 -13.54
N SER A 89 -7.83 -14.69 -12.73
CA SER A 89 -8.46 -13.67 -11.89
C SER A 89 -7.47 -13.12 -10.84
N LEU A 90 -7.76 -11.92 -10.32
CA LEU A 90 -6.93 -11.32 -9.27
C LEU A 90 -6.88 -12.18 -8.00
N ALA A 91 -7.97 -12.87 -7.67
CA ALA A 91 -8.03 -13.74 -6.50
C ALA A 91 -7.12 -14.97 -6.65
N GLU A 92 -7.08 -15.54 -7.85
CA GLU A 92 -6.15 -16.63 -8.20
C GLU A 92 -4.70 -16.17 -8.15
N ALA A 93 -4.40 -14.99 -8.71
CA ALA A 93 -3.05 -14.42 -8.66
C ALA A 93 -2.59 -14.15 -7.22
N ALA A 94 -3.45 -13.60 -6.36
CA ALA A 94 -3.10 -13.33 -4.97
C ALA A 94 -2.80 -14.60 -4.18
N ARG A 95 -3.62 -15.64 -4.36
CA ARG A 95 -3.43 -16.94 -3.74
C ARG A 95 -2.16 -17.63 -4.21
N ALA A 96 -1.91 -17.63 -5.52
CA ALA A 96 -0.68 -18.16 -6.09
C ALA A 96 0.56 -17.40 -5.56
N ALA A 97 0.48 -16.08 -5.39
CA ALA A 97 1.56 -15.28 -4.82
C ALA A 97 1.87 -15.68 -3.37
N LEU A 98 0.85 -15.94 -2.55
CA LEU A 98 1.01 -16.39 -1.16
C LEU A 98 1.69 -17.77 -1.09
N VAL A 99 1.27 -18.72 -1.94
CA VAL A 99 1.91 -20.05 -2.02
C VAL A 99 3.36 -19.94 -2.48
N LEU A 100 3.63 -19.15 -3.51
CA LEU A 100 5.00 -18.91 -3.99
C LEU A 100 5.86 -18.23 -2.93
N HIS A 101 5.30 -17.29 -2.17
CA HIS A 101 5.99 -16.64 -1.05
C HIS A 101 6.39 -17.67 0.01
N GLY A 102 5.44 -18.47 0.51
CA GLY A 102 5.73 -19.52 1.48
C GLY A 102 6.77 -20.52 0.96
N TRP A 103 6.67 -20.91 -0.30
CA TRP A 103 7.63 -21.80 -0.96
C TRP A 103 9.05 -21.24 -0.93
N VAL A 104 9.26 -20.01 -1.41
CA VAL A 104 10.61 -19.44 -1.47
C VAL A 104 11.17 -19.20 -0.06
N VAL A 105 10.33 -18.83 0.91
CA VAL A 105 10.75 -18.71 2.32
C VAL A 105 11.30 -20.03 2.85
N MET A 106 10.58 -21.14 2.61
CA MET A 106 10.99 -22.47 3.07
C MET A 106 12.22 -23.02 2.35
N ASN A 107 12.57 -22.46 1.19
CA ASN A 107 13.70 -22.91 0.36
C ASN A 107 14.84 -21.87 0.27
N GLY A 108 14.98 -21.01 1.29
CA GLY A 108 16.09 -20.05 1.37
C GLY A 108 16.13 -19.04 0.21
N GLY A 109 14.97 -18.72 -0.35
CA GLY A 109 14.80 -17.85 -1.50
C GLY A 109 14.76 -18.57 -2.85
N ARG A 110 15.09 -19.86 -2.94
CA ARG A 110 15.12 -20.58 -4.22
C ARG A 110 13.72 -21.02 -4.66
N LEU A 111 13.37 -20.76 -5.91
CA LEU A 111 12.24 -21.42 -6.57
C LEU A 111 12.74 -22.66 -7.31
N ASP A 112 12.68 -23.82 -6.64
CA ASP A 112 13.03 -25.10 -7.25
C ASP A 112 11.88 -25.62 -8.12
N ARG A 113 11.93 -25.35 -9.42
CA ARG A 113 10.89 -25.79 -10.37
C ARG A 113 10.65 -27.30 -10.36
N GLY A 114 11.61 -28.13 -9.93
CA GLY A 114 11.43 -29.58 -9.84
C GLY A 114 10.34 -29.99 -8.83
N LEU A 115 10.07 -29.15 -7.83
CA LEU A 115 8.99 -29.41 -6.87
C LEU A 115 7.60 -29.29 -7.51
N PHE A 116 7.44 -28.65 -8.67
CA PHE A 116 6.16 -28.67 -9.40
C PHE A 116 5.74 -30.08 -9.84
N ASP A 117 6.68 -31.02 -9.87
CA ASP A 117 6.46 -32.42 -10.23
C ASP A 117 6.56 -33.35 -8.99
N ALA A 118 6.78 -32.79 -7.80
CA ALA A 118 6.92 -33.58 -6.59
C ALA A 118 5.56 -34.11 -6.11
N PRO A 119 5.43 -35.41 -5.78
CA PRO A 119 4.15 -36.00 -5.38
C PRO A 119 3.46 -35.32 -4.20
N HIS A 120 4.22 -34.78 -3.24
CA HIS A 120 3.67 -34.11 -2.06
C HIS A 120 3.03 -32.74 -2.38
N MET A 121 3.31 -32.16 -3.54
CA MET A 121 2.70 -30.90 -3.97
C MET A 121 1.31 -31.09 -4.57
N GLN A 122 0.89 -32.32 -4.85
CA GLN A 122 -0.42 -32.62 -5.41
C GLN A 122 -1.56 -32.11 -4.51
N GLU A 123 -1.42 -32.25 -3.18
CA GLU A 123 -2.40 -31.74 -2.24
C GLU A 123 -2.51 -30.20 -2.29
N VAL A 124 -1.39 -29.50 -2.44
CA VAL A 124 -1.35 -28.04 -2.60
C VAL A 124 -2.07 -27.64 -3.90
N PHE A 125 -1.84 -28.38 -4.99
CA PHE A 125 -2.50 -28.09 -6.28
C PHE A 125 -4.00 -28.31 -6.26
N GLU A 126 -4.46 -29.33 -5.54
CA GLU A 126 -5.88 -29.68 -5.45
C GLU A 126 -6.65 -28.80 -4.45
N ARG A 127 -6.00 -28.39 -3.34
CA ARG A 127 -6.67 -27.72 -2.22
C ARG A 127 -6.40 -26.23 -2.11
N VAL A 128 -5.26 -25.77 -2.62
CA VAL A 128 -4.79 -24.39 -2.43
C VAL A 128 -4.74 -23.64 -3.75
N ALA A 129 -3.86 -24.01 -4.67
CA ALA A 129 -3.68 -23.26 -5.92
C ALA A 129 -3.32 -24.20 -7.08
N PRO A 130 -4.13 -24.26 -8.15
CA PRO A 130 -3.84 -25.10 -9.31
C PRO A 130 -2.43 -24.89 -9.86
N ARG A 131 -1.81 -26.00 -10.31
CA ARG A 131 -0.42 -26.04 -10.78
C ARG A 131 -0.14 -25.02 -11.88
N GLU A 132 -1.05 -24.89 -12.84
CA GLU A 132 -0.96 -23.96 -13.96
C GLU A 132 -0.99 -22.49 -13.51
N GLN A 133 -1.71 -22.18 -12.43
CA GLN A 133 -1.76 -20.82 -11.87
C GLN A 133 -0.44 -20.48 -11.18
N LEU A 134 0.11 -21.43 -10.41
CA LEU A 134 1.41 -21.25 -9.77
C LEU A 134 2.54 -21.08 -10.79
N ILE A 135 2.57 -21.92 -11.84
CA ILE A 135 3.56 -21.82 -12.91
C ILE A 135 3.38 -20.50 -13.67
N GLY A 136 2.15 -20.16 -14.09
CA GLY A 136 1.88 -18.94 -14.84
C GLY A 136 2.27 -17.68 -14.06
N LEU A 137 1.99 -17.63 -12.76
CA LEU A 137 2.38 -16.50 -11.94
C LEU A 137 3.89 -16.50 -11.63
N ALA A 138 4.50 -17.65 -11.39
CA ALA A 138 5.95 -17.76 -11.21
C ALA A 138 6.69 -17.26 -12.45
N ASP A 139 6.24 -17.63 -13.65
CA ASP A 139 6.79 -17.12 -14.91
C ASP A 139 6.57 -15.61 -15.05
N TYR A 140 5.39 -15.09 -14.68
CA TYR A 140 5.13 -13.64 -14.66
C TYR A 140 6.05 -12.88 -13.69
N PHE A 141 6.33 -13.45 -12.51
CA PHE A 141 7.21 -12.87 -11.50
C PHE A 141 8.70 -13.01 -11.81
N THR A 142 9.07 -13.91 -12.72
CA THR A 142 10.47 -14.18 -13.08
C THR A 142 10.96 -13.16 -14.09
N ALA A 143 12.15 -12.61 -13.84
CA ALA A 143 12.92 -11.83 -14.80
C ALA A 143 14.35 -12.37 -14.90
N THR A 144 14.96 -12.33 -16.07
CA THR A 144 16.41 -12.51 -16.19
C THR A 144 17.16 -11.29 -15.67
N VAL A 145 18.48 -11.40 -15.50
CA VAL A 145 19.34 -10.26 -15.15
C VAL A 145 19.21 -9.12 -16.16
N GLU A 146 19.16 -9.44 -17.45
CA GLU A 146 19.01 -8.46 -18.54
C GLU A 146 17.66 -7.76 -18.47
N GLN A 147 16.59 -8.51 -18.21
CA GLN A 147 15.25 -7.96 -18.05
C GLN A 147 15.16 -7.05 -16.81
N ALA A 148 15.80 -7.43 -15.70
CA ALA A 148 15.86 -6.60 -14.50
C ALA A 148 16.61 -5.28 -14.76
N ARG A 149 17.71 -5.32 -15.54
CA ARG A 149 18.44 -4.11 -15.97
C ARG A 149 17.61 -3.23 -16.89
N ALA A 150 16.87 -3.82 -17.82
CA ALA A 150 15.97 -3.09 -18.71
C ALA A 150 14.85 -2.40 -17.92
N LEU A 151 14.19 -3.12 -17.01
CA LEU A 151 13.16 -2.58 -16.12
C LEU A 151 13.68 -1.42 -15.25
N HIS A 152 14.91 -1.53 -14.75
CA HIS A 152 15.54 -0.45 -14.00
C HIS A 152 15.83 0.78 -14.88
N SER A 153 16.32 0.57 -16.10
CA SER A 153 16.65 1.66 -17.04
C SER A 153 15.41 2.39 -17.57
N GLU A 154 14.27 1.70 -17.68
CA GLU A 154 12.97 2.29 -18.07
C GLU A 154 12.35 3.15 -16.96
N ALA A 155 12.71 2.92 -15.69
CA ALA A 155 12.19 3.69 -14.59
C ALA A 155 12.74 5.11 -14.60
N THR A 156 11.93 6.08 -14.17
CA THR A 156 12.41 7.45 -13.97
C THR A 156 13.57 7.43 -12.98
N GLY A 157 14.74 7.86 -13.44
CA GLY A 157 15.94 7.92 -12.62
C GLY A 157 15.79 8.93 -11.49
N VAL A 158 16.44 8.63 -10.38
CA VAL A 158 16.70 9.58 -9.29
C VAL A 158 18.10 10.17 -9.48
N SER A 159 18.39 11.30 -8.82
CA SER A 159 19.73 11.89 -8.84
C SER A 159 20.79 10.91 -8.30
N LYS A 160 22.06 11.16 -8.61
CA LYS A 160 23.16 10.23 -8.27
C LYS A 160 23.29 9.99 -6.76
N ASP A 161 23.10 11.04 -5.98
CA ASP A 161 23.08 11.05 -4.52
C ASP A 161 21.86 10.34 -3.93
N LYS A 162 20.81 10.08 -4.72
CA LYS A 162 19.59 9.38 -4.29
C LYS A 162 19.47 7.95 -4.84
N GLN A 163 20.53 7.41 -5.45
CA GLN A 163 20.51 6.09 -6.11
C GLN A 163 20.16 4.92 -5.17
N ARG A 164 20.42 5.06 -3.87
CA ARG A 164 19.92 4.12 -2.85
C ARG A 164 18.41 3.91 -2.97
N PHE A 165 17.64 4.98 -3.19
CA PHE A 165 16.18 4.97 -3.29
C PHE A 165 15.66 4.80 -4.72
N ALA A 166 16.54 4.52 -5.68
CA ALA A 166 16.15 4.23 -7.06
C ALA A 166 15.24 2.99 -7.14
N PHE A 167 14.53 2.87 -8.26
CA PHE A 167 13.59 1.79 -8.51
C PHE A 167 14.26 0.42 -8.32
N ASN A 168 13.67 -0.41 -7.47
CA ASN A 168 14.08 -1.80 -7.31
C ASN A 168 13.25 -2.70 -8.23
N PRO A 169 13.81 -3.27 -9.30
CA PRO A 169 13.06 -4.12 -10.23
C PRO A 169 12.45 -5.36 -9.56
N PHE A 170 13.00 -5.80 -8.42
CA PHE A 170 12.46 -6.95 -7.67
C PHE A 170 11.07 -6.68 -7.09
N VAL A 171 10.69 -5.41 -6.94
CA VAL A 171 9.34 -5.05 -6.50
C VAL A 171 8.29 -5.42 -7.55
N ALA A 172 8.65 -5.36 -8.84
CA ALA A 172 7.77 -5.75 -9.95
C ALA A 172 8.00 -7.20 -10.43
N ARG A 173 9.23 -7.71 -10.31
CA ARG A 173 9.66 -9.04 -10.73
C ARG A 173 10.50 -9.68 -9.62
N PRO A 174 9.85 -10.23 -8.57
CA PRO A 174 10.54 -10.64 -7.35
C PRO A 174 11.40 -11.90 -7.51
N LEU A 175 11.23 -12.63 -8.60
CA LEU A 175 12.01 -13.81 -8.93
C LEU A 175 13.02 -13.48 -10.03
N ILE A 176 14.28 -13.87 -9.84
CA ILE A 176 15.37 -13.60 -10.76
C ILE A 176 15.97 -14.91 -11.24
N ASP A 177 15.94 -15.11 -12.55
CA ASP A 177 16.61 -16.22 -13.21
C ASP A 177 18.10 -15.90 -13.38
N LEU A 178 18.94 -16.67 -12.69
CA LEU A 178 20.40 -16.59 -12.74
C LEU A 178 21.01 -17.66 -13.67
N GLY A 179 20.21 -18.21 -14.59
CA GLY A 179 20.62 -19.24 -15.54
C GLY A 179 20.91 -20.56 -14.84
N ALA A 180 22.15 -21.04 -14.94
CA ALA A 180 22.55 -22.32 -14.35
C ALA A 180 22.41 -22.36 -12.81
N ALA A 181 22.43 -21.22 -12.13
CA ALA A 181 22.21 -21.11 -10.70
C ALA A 181 20.72 -21.21 -10.28
N GLY A 182 19.80 -21.19 -11.26
CA GLY A 182 18.36 -21.30 -11.05
C GLY A 182 17.67 -19.97 -10.75
N VAL A 183 16.40 -20.07 -10.34
CA VAL A 183 15.52 -18.92 -10.06
C VAL A 183 15.49 -18.64 -8.56
N TRP A 184 15.72 -17.38 -8.18
CA TRP A 184 15.84 -16.94 -6.80
C TRP A 184 14.96 -15.72 -6.51
N ALA A 185 14.39 -15.66 -5.31
CA ALA A 185 13.82 -14.47 -4.70
C ALA A 185 14.87 -13.82 -3.79
N PRO A 186 15.58 -12.77 -4.21
CA PRO A 186 16.63 -12.17 -3.38
C PRO A 186 16.08 -11.50 -2.12
N GLN A 187 14.80 -11.15 -2.13
CA GLN A 187 14.03 -10.73 -0.97
C GLN A 187 12.67 -11.43 -1.03
N THR A 188 12.48 -12.46 -0.21
CA THR A 188 11.30 -13.35 -0.26
C THR A 188 9.99 -12.60 -0.04
N MET A 189 10.00 -11.60 0.84
CA MET A 189 8.84 -10.75 1.11
C MET A 189 8.33 -10.01 -0.14
N LEU A 190 9.17 -9.79 -1.16
CA LEU A 190 8.72 -9.14 -2.40
C LEU A 190 7.83 -10.04 -3.26
N VAL A 191 7.81 -11.35 -3.03
CA VAL A 191 6.99 -12.29 -3.81
C VAL A 191 5.50 -12.04 -3.58
N SER A 192 5.05 -11.98 -2.33
CA SER A 192 3.66 -11.61 -2.04
C SER A 192 3.41 -10.13 -2.28
N ARG A 193 4.37 -9.24 -1.99
CA ARG A 193 4.21 -7.80 -2.23
C ARG A 193 4.06 -7.43 -3.70
N ALA A 194 4.50 -8.25 -4.64
CA ALA A 194 4.35 -7.99 -6.07
C ALA A 194 2.87 -7.82 -6.51
N ILE A 195 1.92 -8.33 -5.72
CA ILE A 195 0.48 -8.14 -5.95
C ILE A 195 -0.18 -7.21 -4.93
N PHE A 196 0.56 -6.57 -4.03
CA PHE A 196 -0.03 -5.62 -3.08
C PHE A 196 -0.60 -4.40 -3.82
N PRO A 197 -1.53 -3.64 -3.18
CA PRO A 197 -2.09 -2.41 -3.72
C PRO A 197 -1.06 -1.45 -4.30
N SER A 198 0.13 -1.35 -3.67
CA SER A 198 1.25 -0.52 -4.11
C SER A 198 1.69 -0.86 -5.53
N ASN A 199 1.84 -2.15 -5.84
CA ASN A 199 2.32 -2.62 -7.13
C ASN A 199 1.23 -2.77 -8.19
N LEU A 200 0.03 -3.21 -7.79
CA LEU A 200 -1.09 -3.34 -8.73
C LEU A 200 -1.45 -2.02 -9.41
N TYR A 201 -1.26 -0.89 -8.74
CA TYR A 201 -1.39 0.41 -9.38
C TYR A 201 -0.45 0.60 -10.56
N TYR A 202 0.84 0.34 -10.37
CA TYR A 202 1.81 0.50 -11.46
C TYR A 202 1.56 -0.49 -12.59
N VAL A 203 1.13 -1.71 -12.26
CA VAL A 203 0.68 -2.71 -13.25
C VAL A 203 -0.51 -2.16 -14.05
N GLY A 204 -1.54 -1.62 -13.37
CA GLY A 204 -2.74 -1.10 -14.01
C GLY A 204 -2.49 0.18 -14.82
N ILE A 205 -1.67 1.10 -14.32
CA ILE A 205 -1.25 2.31 -15.06
C ILE A 205 -0.50 1.91 -16.33
N ARG A 206 0.43 0.95 -16.25
CA ARG A 206 1.19 0.49 -17.42
C ARG A 206 0.28 -0.17 -18.46
N ARG A 207 -0.73 -0.93 -18.01
CA ARG A 207 -1.60 -1.71 -18.89
C ARG A 207 -2.75 -0.89 -19.51
N TRP A 208 -3.38 -0.03 -18.72
CA TRP A 208 -4.64 0.64 -19.08
C TRP A 208 -4.59 2.16 -18.91
N GLY A 209 -3.55 2.75 -18.32
CA GLY A 209 -3.35 4.20 -18.25
C GLY A 209 -4.44 4.95 -17.49
N LYS A 210 -4.85 6.10 -18.04
CA LYS A 210 -5.81 7.03 -17.39
C LYS A 210 -7.17 6.37 -17.06
N PRO A 211 -7.80 5.57 -17.93
CA PRO A 211 -9.03 4.85 -17.56
C PRO A 211 -8.93 4.03 -16.27
N PHE A 212 -7.79 3.38 -16.02
CA PHE A 212 -7.57 2.67 -14.75
C PHE A 212 -7.40 3.65 -13.58
N ALA A 213 -6.67 4.75 -13.77
CA ALA A 213 -6.48 5.76 -12.72
C ALA A 213 -7.82 6.40 -12.29
N ASP A 214 -8.68 6.73 -13.26
CA ASP A 214 -10.00 7.31 -13.00
C ASP A 214 -10.90 6.32 -12.24
N ASN A 215 -11.01 5.08 -12.74
CA ASN A 215 -11.77 4.02 -12.07
C ASN A 215 -11.23 3.74 -10.66
N LEU A 216 -9.91 3.71 -10.46
CA LEU A 216 -9.34 3.51 -9.14
C LEU A 216 -9.66 4.68 -8.19
N GLY A 217 -9.73 5.92 -8.70
CA GLY A 217 -10.24 7.07 -7.93
C GLY A 217 -11.63 6.81 -7.37
N ASP A 218 -12.57 6.50 -8.26
CA ASP A 218 -13.96 6.20 -7.89
C ASP A 218 -14.04 5.03 -6.88
N ARG A 219 -13.25 3.96 -7.12
CA ARG A 219 -13.24 2.79 -6.24
C ARG A 219 -12.67 3.10 -4.85
N VAL A 220 -11.65 3.96 -4.75
CA VAL A 220 -11.12 4.42 -3.45
C VAL A 220 -12.18 5.21 -2.70
N GLU A 221 -12.87 6.14 -3.36
CA GLU A 221 -13.97 6.91 -2.75
C GLU A 221 -15.08 5.99 -2.21
N GLN A 222 -15.54 5.04 -3.03
CA GLN A 222 -16.56 4.07 -2.62
C GLN A 222 -16.09 3.17 -1.48
N TYR A 223 -14.83 2.72 -1.52
CA TYR A 223 -14.23 1.88 -0.49
C TYR A 223 -14.16 2.61 0.86
N VAL A 224 -13.71 3.87 0.87
CA VAL A 224 -13.71 4.73 2.07
C VAL A 224 -15.12 4.88 2.62
N GLY A 225 -16.11 5.13 1.78
CA GLY A 225 -17.51 5.22 2.20
C GLY A 225 -18.03 3.94 2.85
N ARG A 226 -17.60 2.76 2.40
CA ARG A 226 -17.97 1.48 3.04
C ARG A 226 -17.30 1.30 4.39
N GLN A 227 -16.00 1.60 4.47
CA GLN A 227 -15.26 1.55 5.72
C GLN A 227 -15.89 2.48 6.76
N LEU A 228 -16.17 3.74 6.40
CA LEU A 228 -16.83 4.69 7.29
C LEU A 228 -18.22 4.22 7.75
N ARG A 229 -18.97 3.50 6.92
CA ARG A 229 -20.29 2.97 7.31
C ARG A 229 -20.21 1.84 8.33
N LEU A 230 -19.08 1.12 8.45
CA LEU A 230 -18.88 0.19 9.57
C LEU A 230 -18.93 0.93 10.91
N LEU A 231 -18.39 2.15 10.95
CA LEU A 231 -18.33 3.00 12.14
C LEU A 231 -19.61 3.82 12.34
N GLY A 232 -20.08 4.50 11.29
CA GLY A 232 -21.11 5.52 11.37
C GLY A 232 -22.49 5.10 10.86
N GLY A 233 -22.62 3.96 10.17
CA GLY A 233 -23.89 3.54 9.54
C GLY A 233 -24.54 4.66 8.72
N ASP A 234 -25.81 4.92 8.99
CA ASP A 234 -26.60 5.97 8.30
C ASP A 234 -26.15 7.41 8.59
N HIS A 235 -25.26 7.62 9.55
CA HIS A 235 -24.65 8.92 9.84
C HIS A 235 -23.55 9.29 8.84
N VAL A 236 -23.20 8.39 7.92
CA VAL A 236 -22.27 8.65 6.82
C VAL A 236 -23.06 9.05 5.58
N LYS A 237 -22.87 10.27 5.11
CA LYS A 237 -23.52 10.82 3.90
C LYS A 237 -22.47 11.07 2.83
N GLY A 238 -22.84 10.86 1.57
CA GLY A 238 -21.96 11.15 0.43
C GLY A 238 -21.87 12.64 0.12
N GLU A 239 -21.09 12.96 -0.90
CA GLU A 239 -20.89 14.31 -1.44
C GLU A 239 -22.19 15.07 -1.75
N ILE A 240 -22.13 16.39 -1.62
CA ILE A 240 -23.21 17.34 -1.89
C ILE A 240 -22.82 18.18 -3.11
N GLU A 241 -23.65 18.18 -4.15
CA GLU A 241 -23.56 19.14 -5.25
C GLU A 241 -24.21 20.47 -4.82
N TYR A 242 -23.40 21.53 -4.71
CA TYR A 242 -23.86 22.84 -4.25
C TYR A 242 -23.97 23.88 -5.38
N ALA A 243 -23.39 23.60 -6.54
CA ALA A 243 -23.58 24.31 -7.79
C ALA A 243 -23.28 23.36 -8.95
N LYS A 244 -23.67 23.73 -10.16
CA LYS A 244 -23.53 22.88 -11.36
C LYS A 244 -22.09 22.37 -11.52
N GLY A 245 -21.89 21.07 -11.30
CA GLY A 245 -20.59 20.40 -11.41
C GLY A 245 -19.59 20.77 -10.31
N GLN A 246 -20.05 21.38 -9.21
CA GLN A 246 -19.24 21.71 -8.03
C GLN A 246 -19.71 20.89 -6.84
N LYS A 247 -18.78 20.12 -6.28
CA LYS A 247 -19.06 19.15 -5.22
C LYS A 247 -18.26 19.46 -3.97
N SER A 248 -18.83 19.06 -2.83
CA SER A 248 -18.18 19.13 -1.52
C SER A 248 -17.04 18.11 -1.39
N VAL A 249 -16.59 17.85 -0.16
CA VAL A 249 -15.85 16.62 0.15
C VAL A 249 -16.66 15.36 -0.19
N ASP A 250 -15.96 14.23 -0.34
CA ASP A 250 -16.54 12.96 -0.80
C ASP A 250 -17.49 12.33 0.23
N TRP A 251 -17.19 12.46 1.53
CA TRP A 251 -18.03 11.93 2.60
C TRP A 251 -18.14 12.87 3.80
N PHE A 252 -19.29 12.79 4.48
CA PHE A 252 -19.57 13.41 5.77
C PHE A 252 -19.85 12.31 6.77
N TRP A 253 -19.23 12.36 7.94
CA TRP A 253 -19.62 11.54 9.09
C TRP A 253 -20.11 12.46 10.22
N VAL A 254 -21.40 12.37 10.53
CA VAL A 254 -22.08 13.29 11.47
C VAL A 254 -22.36 12.58 12.79
N THR A 255 -21.70 13.01 13.85
CA THR A 255 -21.90 12.49 15.22
C THR A 255 -22.46 13.57 16.13
N ASP A 256 -22.85 13.20 17.34
CA ASP A 256 -23.27 14.17 18.37
C ASP A 256 -22.12 15.09 18.82
N GLN A 257 -20.87 14.66 18.63
CA GLN A 257 -19.67 15.39 19.03
C GLN A 257 -19.10 16.28 17.92
N ALA A 258 -19.21 15.88 16.65
CA ALA A 258 -18.55 16.56 15.53
C ALA A 258 -19.19 16.29 14.16
N VAL A 259 -18.90 17.16 13.20
CA VAL A 259 -19.02 16.89 11.76
C VAL A 259 -17.63 16.62 11.20
N VAL A 260 -17.40 15.39 10.74
CA VAL A 260 -16.14 14.98 10.12
C VAL A 260 -16.29 15.06 8.60
N LEU A 261 -15.46 15.89 7.97
CA LEU A 261 -15.37 16.07 6.51
C LEU A 261 -14.28 15.17 5.97
N VAL A 262 -14.62 14.22 5.09
CA VAL A 262 -13.68 13.22 4.59
C VAL A 262 -13.44 13.41 3.10
N GLU A 263 -12.20 13.67 2.73
CA GLU A 263 -11.73 13.83 1.36
C GLU A 263 -10.81 12.67 0.99
N CYS A 264 -11.09 11.99 -0.11
CA CYS A 264 -10.37 10.82 -0.58
C CYS A 264 -9.34 11.19 -1.65
N LYS A 265 -8.20 10.48 -1.64
CA LYS A 265 -7.14 10.62 -2.64
C LYS A 265 -6.57 9.26 -3.00
N SER A 266 -6.77 8.86 -4.25
CA SER A 266 -6.09 7.70 -4.84
C SER A 266 -4.63 7.99 -5.24
N ALA A 267 -4.21 9.26 -5.15
CA ALA A 267 -2.87 9.72 -5.46
C ALA A 267 -1.81 9.08 -4.54
N ARG A 268 -0.63 8.87 -5.10
CA ARG A 268 0.51 8.21 -4.46
C ARG A 268 1.76 9.06 -4.59
N MET A 269 2.71 8.86 -3.69
CA MET A 269 4.03 9.44 -3.86
C MET A 269 4.76 8.78 -5.03
N THR A 270 5.31 9.61 -5.91
CA THR A 270 6.19 9.14 -6.98
C THR A 270 7.47 8.58 -6.38
N LEU A 271 8.19 7.75 -7.14
CA LEU A 271 9.49 7.24 -6.69
C LEU A 271 10.44 8.39 -6.32
N GLY A 272 10.50 9.43 -7.15
CA GLY A 272 11.27 10.64 -6.89
C GLY A 272 10.87 11.33 -5.58
N ALA A 273 9.57 11.53 -5.35
CA ALA A 273 9.08 12.14 -4.12
C ALA A 273 9.38 11.26 -2.89
N LYS A 274 9.31 9.93 -3.00
CA LYS A 274 9.73 9.00 -1.92
C LYS A 274 11.23 9.14 -1.63
N ALA A 275 12.04 9.46 -2.64
CA ALA A 275 13.46 9.78 -2.50
C ALA A 275 13.76 11.24 -2.12
N ALA A 276 12.72 12.03 -1.79
CA ALA A 276 12.81 13.46 -1.49
C ALA A 276 13.45 14.31 -2.60
N ASP A 277 13.16 14.01 -3.87
CA ASP A 277 13.56 14.89 -4.97
C ASP A 277 12.68 16.16 -5.05
N ASP A 278 13.05 17.05 -5.97
CA ASP A 278 12.36 18.33 -6.22
C ASP A 278 10.84 18.18 -6.50
N SER A 279 10.36 16.97 -6.82
CA SER A 279 8.94 16.72 -7.08
C SER A 279 8.11 16.58 -5.80
N LEU A 280 8.74 16.36 -4.63
CA LEU A 280 8.06 16.09 -3.35
C LEU A 280 6.97 17.13 -3.04
N GLY A 281 7.34 18.41 -2.99
CA GLY A 281 6.41 19.49 -2.66
C GLY A 281 5.24 19.59 -3.63
N ALA A 282 5.48 19.40 -4.94
CA ALA A 282 4.43 19.43 -5.94
C ALA A 282 3.45 18.25 -5.82
N VAL A 283 3.97 17.05 -5.51
CA VAL A 283 3.15 15.85 -5.28
C VAL A 283 2.28 16.00 -4.04
N VAL A 284 2.85 16.50 -2.94
CA VAL A 284 2.11 16.73 -1.69
C VAL A 284 1.08 17.84 -1.85
N ALA A 285 1.45 18.99 -2.43
CA ALA A 285 0.51 20.09 -2.67
C ALA A 285 -0.68 19.65 -3.54
N ARG A 286 -0.45 18.83 -4.57
CA ARG A 286 -1.51 18.29 -5.42
C ARG A 286 -2.44 17.33 -4.68
N SER A 287 -1.91 16.53 -3.77
CA SER A 287 -2.67 15.45 -3.12
C SER A 287 -3.31 15.91 -1.81
N ILE A 288 -2.50 16.44 -0.89
CA ILE A 288 -2.91 16.88 0.44
C ILE A 288 -3.36 18.35 0.42
N GLY A 289 -2.61 19.23 -0.25
CA GLY A 289 -2.92 20.67 -0.28
C GLY A 289 -4.30 20.97 -0.88
N LYS A 290 -4.65 20.35 -2.01
CA LYS A 290 -5.99 20.46 -2.61
C LYS A 290 -7.08 19.91 -1.69
N ALA A 291 -6.83 18.81 -1.00
CA ALA A 291 -7.77 18.22 -0.07
C ALA A 291 -8.06 19.14 1.13
N ARG A 292 -7.02 19.75 1.71
CA ARG A 292 -7.15 20.78 2.76
C ARG A 292 -8.03 21.94 2.30
N ALA A 293 -7.81 22.45 1.09
CA ALA A 293 -8.61 23.54 0.53
C ALA A 293 -10.09 23.16 0.32
N GLN A 294 -10.37 21.91 -0.05
CA GLN A 294 -11.75 21.41 -0.24
C GLN A 294 -12.47 21.21 1.10
N ILE A 295 -11.77 20.70 2.11
CA ILE A 295 -12.25 20.63 3.49
C ILE A 295 -12.56 22.04 4.01
N ASP A 296 -11.65 22.99 3.86
CA ASP A 296 -11.83 24.38 4.33
C ASP A 296 -13.05 25.04 3.69
N ARG A 297 -13.21 24.90 2.37
CA ARG A 297 -14.37 25.43 1.65
C ARG A 297 -15.68 24.80 2.15
N THR A 298 -15.70 23.47 2.30
CA THR A 298 -16.90 22.74 2.74
C THR A 298 -17.27 23.11 4.18
N ALA A 299 -16.28 23.20 5.08
CA ALA A 299 -16.49 23.66 6.45
C ALA A 299 -17.06 25.08 6.48
N GLN A 300 -16.55 25.98 5.64
CA GLN A 300 -17.06 27.34 5.52
C GLN A 300 -18.53 27.35 5.07
N PHE A 301 -18.92 26.55 4.07
CA PHE A 301 -20.31 26.46 3.64
C PHE A 301 -21.27 25.98 4.74
N ILE A 302 -20.83 25.06 5.59
CA ILE A 302 -21.63 24.61 6.74
C ILE A 302 -21.77 25.73 7.77
N ARG A 303 -20.68 26.42 8.11
CA ARG A 303 -20.69 27.54 9.07
C ARG A 303 -21.57 28.69 8.58
N ASP A 304 -21.51 29.00 7.29
CA ASP A 304 -22.29 30.07 6.66
C ASP A 304 -23.75 29.67 6.40
N ARG A 305 -24.15 28.45 6.78
CA ARG A 305 -25.50 27.91 6.56
C ARG A 305 -25.92 27.99 5.09
N HIS A 306 -25.01 27.70 4.16
CA HIS A 306 -25.31 27.66 2.74
C HIS A 306 -26.49 26.70 2.49
N PRO A 307 -27.48 27.05 1.63
CA PRO A 307 -28.73 26.29 1.48
C PRO A 307 -28.54 24.79 1.20
N ALA A 308 -27.55 24.43 0.37
CA ALA A 308 -27.23 23.03 0.07
C ALA A 308 -26.78 22.21 1.31
N PHE A 309 -26.24 22.87 2.33
CA PHE A 309 -25.68 22.26 3.54
C PHE A 309 -26.54 22.51 4.78
N ALA A 310 -27.72 23.14 4.65
CA ALA A 310 -28.55 23.54 5.78
C ALA A 310 -29.02 22.37 6.68
N HIS A 311 -29.04 21.15 6.13
CA HIS A 311 -29.39 19.93 6.84
C HIS A 311 -28.26 19.37 7.72
N LEU A 312 -27.02 19.85 7.55
CA LEU A 312 -25.90 19.48 8.40
C LEU A 312 -25.85 20.37 9.66
N PRO A 313 -25.47 19.81 10.83
CA PRO A 313 -25.32 20.61 12.03
C PRO A 313 -24.13 21.56 11.90
N SER A 314 -24.30 22.78 12.41
CA SER A 314 -23.24 23.81 12.50
C SER A 314 -22.96 24.22 13.95
N ASP A 315 -23.51 23.48 14.91
CA ASP A 315 -23.49 23.76 16.35
C ASP A 315 -22.39 23.01 17.10
N ARG A 316 -21.61 22.20 16.37
CA ARG A 316 -20.54 21.34 16.89
C ARG A 316 -19.26 21.51 16.07
N PRO A 317 -18.09 21.10 16.62
CA PRO A 317 -16.83 21.13 15.89
C PRO A 317 -16.92 20.50 14.49
N ILE A 318 -16.30 21.16 13.51
CA ILE A 318 -16.11 20.65 12.15
C ILE A 318 -14.63 20.36 11.97
N VAL A 319 -14.30 19.10 11.66
CA VAL A 319 -12.92 18.62 11.49
C VAL A 319 -12.77 17.89 10.17
N GLY A 320 -11.55 17.79 9.67
CA GLY A 320 -11.25 17.14 8.40
C GLY A 320 -10.50 15.81 8.54
N MET A 321 -10.69 14.93 7.58
CA MET A 321 -9.89 13.72 7.38
C MET A 321 -9.56 13.61 5.90
N ILE A 322 -8.28 13.49 5.56
CA ILE A 322 -7.81 13.30 4.19
C ILE A 322 -7.37 11.84 4.07
N VAL A 323 -8.16 11.03 3.40
CA VAL A 323 -7.91 9.60 3.27
C VAL A 323 -7.11 9.30 2.01
N THR A 324 -5.91 8.73 2.15
CA THR A 324 -5.02 8.42 1.03
C THR A 324 -4.92 6.91 0.78
N ALA A 325 -4.87 6.49 -0.49
CA ALA A 325 -4.78 5.09 -0.87
C ALA A 325 -3.47 4.40 -0.43
N GLU A 326 -2.37 5.16 -0.35
CA GLU A 326 -1.10 4.74 0.25
C GLU A 326 -0.75 5.67 1.42
N PRO A 327 0.09 5.22 2.38
CA PRO A 327 0.59 6.09 3.44
C PRO A 327 1.35 7.30 2.92
N PHE A 328 0.96 8.48 3.41
CA PHE A 328 1.78 9.69 3.43
C PHE A 328 2.35 9.83 4.83
N TYR A 329 3.45 9.11 5.13
CA TYR A 329 3.98 8.94 6.49
C TYR A 329 4.27 10.25 7.22
N LEU A 330 4.64 11.30 6.48
CA LEU A 330 4.91 12.64 7.00
C LEU A 330 3.81 13.65 6.62
N GLY A 331 2.64 13.19 6.15
CA GLY A 331 1.54 14.04 5.70
C GLY A 331 0.97 14.96 6.79
N ASN A 332 1.13 14.57 8.06
CA ASN A 332 0.74 15.36 9.23
C ASN A 332 1.88 16.21 9.80
N ALA A 333 3.13 16.01 9.33
CA ALA A 333 4.31 16.72 9.81
C ALA A 333 4.33 18.17 9.30
N GLY A 334 3.47 19.02 9.86
CA GLY A 334 3.32 20.43 9.48
C GLY A 334 4.56 21.31 9.71
N ILE A 335 5.62 20.76 10.29
CA ILE A 335 6.93 21.40 10.43
C ILE A 335 7.78 21.31 9.14
N LEU A 336 7.46 20.36 8.25
CA LEU A 336 8.20 20.15 7.01
C LEU A 336 7.59 21.00 5.88
N PRO A 337 8.31 22.00 5.34
CA PRO A 337 7.78 22.91 4.33
C PRO A 337 7.21 22.21 3.09
N GLU A 338 7.84 21.11 2.67
CA GLU A 338 7.46 20.31 1.50
C GLU A 338 6.10 19.62 1.70
N TYR A 339 5.69 19.41 2.95
CA TYR A 339 4.39 18.84 3.29
C TYR A 339 3.28 19.88 3.48
N GLY A 340 3.63 21.16 3.34
CA GLY A 340 2.73 22.30 3.30
C GLY A 340 2.08 22.64 4.64
N ALA A 341 1.60 23.88 4.74
CA ALA A 341 0.91 24.37 5.92
C ALA A 341 -0.43 23.65 6.15
N LEU A 342 -0.80 23.52 7.43
CA LEU A 342 -2.11 23.01 7.84
C LEU A 342 -3.22 23.94 7.33
N GLY A 343 -4.39 23.38 7.01
CA GLY A 343 -5.58 24.13 6.60
C GLY A 343 -6.22 24.91 7.76
N ALA A 344 -7.18 25.79 7.43
CA ALA A 344 -7.92 26.55 8.44
C ALA A 344 -8.80 25.65 9.33
N THR A 345 -9.29 24.56 8.75
CA THR A 345 -10.04 23.50 9.43
C THR A 345 -9.05 22.42 9.84
N ALA A 346 -9.00 22.14 11.14
CA ALA A 346 -8.10 21.12 11.67
C ALA A 346 -8.41 19.76 11.04
N SER A 347 -7.40 19.13 10.47
CA SER A 347 -7.54 17.88 9.72
C SER A 347 -6.39 16.91 9.98
N GLN A 348 -6.65 15.63 9.70
CA GLN A 348 -5.67 14.55 9.75
C GLN A 348 -5.55 13.87 8.39
N VAL A 349 -4.32 13.63 7.95
CA VAL A 349 -4.03 12.76 6.81
C VAL A 349 -3.97 11.33 7.33
N VAL A 350 -4.76 10.44 6.73
CA VAL A 350 -5.00 9.07 7.18
C VAL A 350 -4.87 8.16 5.97
N SER A 351 -4.06 7.12 6.04
CA SER A 351 -4.01 6.10 4.98
C SER A 351 -5.22 5.17 5.05
N LEU A 352 -5.54 4.47 3.95
CA LEU A 352 -6.56 3.40 4.00
C LEU A 352 -6.28 2.38 5.10
N ARG A 353 -5.00 2.03 5.32
CA ARG A 353 -4.59 1.13 6.40
C ARG A 353 -4.99 1.66 7.78
N GLU A 354 -4.72 2.94 8.04
CA GLU A 354 -5.10 3.56 9.31
C GLU A 354 -6.63 3.68 9.44
N LEU A 355 -7.33 4.01 8.35
CA LEU A 355 -8.79 4.07 8.34
C LEU A 355 -9.41 2.70 8.68
N GLU A 356 -8.90 1.62 8.10
CA GLU A 356 -9.40 0.25 8.31
C GLU A 356 -9.36 -0.19 9.78
N HIS A 357 -8.40 0.33 10.55
CA HIS A 357 -8.32 0.14 12.00
C HIS A 357 -9.21 1.15 12.74
N PHE A 358 -9.16 2.42 12.34
CA PHE A 358 -9.91 3.50 12.98
C PHE A 358 -11.42 3.22 12.99
N VAL A 359 -11.96 2.66 11.91
CA VAL A 359 -13.41 2.36 11.82
C VAL A 359 -13.86 1.21 12.72
N MET A 360 -12.92 0.54 13.40
CA MET A 360 -13.19 -0.54 14.36
C MET A 360 -13.33 -0.06 15.79
N LEU A 361 -13.15 1.24 16.02
CA LEU A 361 -13.49 1.88 17.30
C LEU A 361 -15.01 2.03 17.43
N GLU A 362 -15.47 2.19 18.66
CA GLU A 362 -16.85 2.62 18.89
C GLU A 362 -17.06 4.06 18.40
N LYS A 363 -18.25 4.37 17.88
CA LYS A 363 -18.57 5.66 17.22
C LYS A 363 -18.15 6.88 18.05
N ASP A 364 -18.46 6.88 19.33
CA ASP A 364 -18.17 8.01 20.23
C ASP A 364 -16.70 8.08 20.63
N GLU A 365 -16.02 6.92 20.71
CA GLU A 365 -14.58 6.83 20.96
C GLU A 365 -13.79 7.35 19.76
N ALA A 366 -14.16 6.95 18.55
CA ALA A 366 -13.54 7.41 17.31
C ALA A 366 -13.67 8.94 17.14
N ALA A 367 -14.85 9.49 17.40
CA ALA A 367 -15.09 10.93 17.33
C ALA A 367 -14.28 11.68 18.40
N GLY A 368 -14.30 11.18 19.64
CA GLY A 368 -13.54 11.74 20.76
C GLY A 368 -12.03 11.70 20.52
N LEU A 369 -11.52 10.60 19.97
CA LEU A 369 -10.12 10.43 19.60
C LEU A 369 -9.71 11.47 18.56
N LEU A 370 -10.45 11.58 17.46
CA LEU A 370 -10.16 12.55 16.40
C LEU A 370 -10.18 13.99 16.94
N LEU A 371 -11.17 14.34 17.77
CA LEU A 371 -11.24 15.64 18.42
C LEU A 371 -10.06 15.88 19.37
N SER A 372 -9.62 14.87 20.11
CA SER A 372 -8.46 14.98 20.99
C SER A 372 -7.17 15.21 20.21
N ILE A 373 -6.99 14.51 19.07
CA ILE A 373 -5.86 14.69 18.17
C ILE A 373 -5.90 16.11 17.64
N VAL A 374 -6.99 16.54 17.02
CA VAL A 374 -7.09 17.87 16.41
C VAL A 374 -7.18 19.02 17.43
N ALA A 375 -7.26 18.75 18.73
CA ALA A 375 -7.15 19.76 19.78
C ALA A 375 -5.69 19.93 20.25
N ASP A 376 -4.86 18.89 20.16
CA ASP A 376 -3.48 18.86 20.63
C ASP A 376 -2.50 19.21 19.49
N PRO A 377 -1.75 20.33 19.57
CA PRO A 377 -0.83 20.74 18.50
C PRO A 377 0.27 19.71 18.20
N GLU A 378 0.69 18.92 19.18
CA GLU A 378 1.72 17.89 19.01
C GLU A 378 1.13 16.64 18.36
N LYS A 379 0.03 16.10 18.92
CA LYS A 379 -0.60 14.89 18.36
C LYS A 379 -1.13 15.09 16.95
N ARG A 380 -1.52 16.32 16.58
CA ARG A 380 -1.86 16.67 15.19
C ARG A 380 -0.78 16.34 14.18
N THR A 381 0.48 16.25 14.61
CA THR A 381 1.62 15.95 13.73
C THR A 381 1.89 14.47 13.58
N TRP A 382 1.24 13.62 14.37
CA TRP A 382 1.48 12.18 14.39
C TRP A 382 0.66 11.47 13.31
N ALA A 383 1.11 10.28 12.93
CA ALA A 383 0.26 9.34 12.20
C ALA A 383 -0.88 8.86 13.11
N LEU A 384 -2.05 8.55 12.53
CA LEU A 384 -3.19 8.10 13.31
C LEU A 384 -2.88 6.77 14.02
N SER A 385 -2.14 5.88 13.36
CA SER A 385 -1.68 4.62 13.96
C SER A 385 -0.87 4.84 15.24
N SER A 386 0.00 5.86 15.28
CA SER A 386 0.79 6.17 16.48
C SER A 386 -0.07 6.53 17.68
N VAL A 387 -1.20 7.22 17.45
CA VAL A 387 -2.14 7.57 18.52
C VAL A 387 -3.01 6.36 18.91
N MET A 388 -3.31 5.48 17.96
CA MET A 388 -4.10 4.27 18.21
C MET A 388 -3.32 3.13 18.89
N ASN A 389 -1.98 3.21 18.97
CA ASN A 389 -1.15 2.16 19.58
C ASN A 389 -1.50 1.87 21.05
N ASP A 390 -2.08 2.84 21.76
CA ASP A 390 -2.49 2.68 23.17
C ASP A 390 -3.89 2.06 23.33
N LEU A 391 -4.60 1.82 22.22
CA LEU A 391 -5.97 1.29 22.24
C LEU A 391 -5.96 -0.23 22.40
N HIS A 392 -7.01 -0.75 23.05
CA HIS A 392 -7.19 -2.19 23.28
C HIS A 392 -7.29 -2.98 21.97
N ALA A 393 -7.21 -4.31 22.04
CA ALA A 393 -7.40 -5.19 20.89
C ALA A 393 -8.72 -4.87 20.17
N LEU A 394 -8.61 -4.27 18.99
CA LEU A 394 -9.75 -3.87 18.17
C LEU A 394 -10.44 -5.10 17.57
N PRO A 395 -11.78 -5.05 17.34
CA PRO A 395 -12.44 -6.10 16.58
C PRO A 395 -11.89 -6.15 15.15
N LYS A 396 -12.08 -7.30 14.49
CA LYS A 396 -11.65 -7.50 13.11
C LYS A 396 -12.51 -6.70 12.14
N ASN A 397 -11.87 -6.12 11.13
CA ASN A 397 -12.55 -5.42 10.05
C ASN A 397 -13.30 -6.41 9.15
N THR A 398 -14.64 -6.37 9.20
CA THR A 398 -15.50 -7.33 8.49
C THR A 398 -15.40 -7.23 6.97
N ILE A 399 -15.06 -6.06 6.41
CA ILE A 399 -14.81 -5.90 4.97
C ILE A 399 -13.52 -6.63 4.60
N LEU A 400 -12.46 -6.49 5.40
CA LEU A 400 -11.20 -7.19 5.15
C LEU A 400 -11.35 -8.70 5.34
N GLU A 401 -12.04 -9.17 6.39
CA GLU A 401 -12.31 -10.60 6.59
C GLU A 401 -13.11 -11.19 5.42
N GLN A 402 -14.16 -10.50 4.94
CA GLN A 402 -14.93 -10.94 3.78
C GLN A 402 -14.09 -11.00 2.51
N ALA A 403 -13.18 -10.05 2.33
CA ALA A 403 -12.25 -10.01 1.21
C ALA A 403 -11.20 -11.13 1.32
N TRP A 404 -10.71 -11.44 2.52
CA TRP A 404 -9.81 -12.56 2.77
C TRP A 404 -10.44 -13.89 2.38
N HIS A 405 -11.71 -14.09 2.72
CA HIS A 405 -12.46 -15.30 2.36
C HIS A 405 -12.61 -15.52 0.85
N GLN A 406 -12.31 -14.52 0.01
CA GLN A 406 -12.28 -14.67 -1.45
C GLN A 406 -11.08 -15.48 -1.93
N TYR A 407 -10.09 -15.70 -1.07
CA TYR A 407 -8.95 -16.56 -1.31
C TYR A 407 -9.14 -17.97 -0.75
N ASP A 408 -10.16 -18.19 0.08
CA ASP A 408 -10.40 -19.45 0.76
C ASP A 408 -11.00 -20.49 -0.20
N TYR A 409 -10.21 -21.51 -0.50
CA TYR A 409 -10.70 -22.82 -0.97
C TYR A 409 -10.68 -23.87 0.14
N ILE A 410 -10.25 -23.51 1.35
CA ILE A 410 -10.10 -24.44 2.48
C ILE A 410 -11.45 -25.01 2.93
N ASP A 411 -12.56 -24.30 2.73
CA ASP A 411 -13.90 -24.80 3.08
C ASP A 411 -14.52 -25.78 2.05
N ALA A 412 -13.81 -26.10 0.96
CA ALA A 412 -14.32 -26.99 -0.08
C ALA A 412 -13.54 -28.33 -0.16
N ARG A 413 -13.62 -29.16 0.90
CA ARG A 413 -13.87 -30.64 0.88
C ARG A 413 -13.17 -31.39 2.03
N GLY A 414 -13.99 -31.81 3.01
CA GLY A 414 -13.81 -33.00 3.85
C GLY A 414 -12.84 -32.87 5.05
N PRO A 415 -13.07 -33.64 6.13
CA PRO A 415 -12.24 -33.58 7.33
C PRO A 415 -10.79 -33.91 6.99
N ALA A 416 -9.86 -33.15 7.60
CA ALA A 416 -8.43 -33.42 7.53
C ALA A 416 -8.16 -34.88 7.90
N VAL A 417 -7.51 -35.62 6.99
CA VAL A 417 -7.00 -36.96 7.31
C VAL A 417 -5.94 -36.76 8.39
N ALA A 418 -6.16 -37.37 9.56
CA ALA A 418 -5.25 -37.28 10.68
C ALA A 418 -3.83 -37.70 10.25
N PRO A 419 -2.77 -37.01 10.72
CA PRO A 419 -1.40 -37.33 10.34
C PRO A 419 -1.09 -38.78 10.71
N ALA A 420 -0.67 -39.57 9.73
CA ALA A 420 -0.20 -40.92 9.93
C ALA A 420 0.99 -40.88 10.89
N SER A 421 0.86 -41.55 12.03
CA SER A 421 1.93 -41.70 13.01
C SER A 421 3.15 -42.33 12.32
N LEU A 422 4.22 -41.55 12.17
CA LEU A 422 5.54 -42.04 11.81
C LEU A 422 5.99 -43.00 12.92
N LYS A 423 5.92 -44.31 12.64
CA LYS A 423 6.59 -45.32 13.45
C LYS A 423 8.09 -45.16 13.22
N THR A 424 8.80 -44.78 14.28
CA THR A 424 10.25 -44.90 14.37
C THR A 424 10.62 -46.37 14.35
N SER A 425 11.46 -46.76 13.39
CA SER A 425 12.23 -48.02 13.38
C SER A 425 13.69 -47.70 13.15
#